data_AF-A0A6G3PFC3-F1
#
_entry.id   AF-A0A6G3PFC3-F1
#
_cell.length_a   1.000
_cell.length_b   1.000
_cell.length_c   1.000
_cell.angle_alpha   90.00
_cell.angle_beta   90.00
_cell.angle_gamma   90.00
#
_symmetry.space_group_name_H-M   'P 1'
#
loop_
_entity.id
_entity.type
_entity.pdbx_description
1 polymer ?
#
loop_
_entity_poly.entity_id
_entity_poly.type
_entity_poly.pdbx_seq_one_letter_code
_entity_poly.pdbx_strand_id
1 'polypeptide(L)'
;MRLIAAHPAARVRRWPGLLTPGLRQDRAADLLTRCYHPDPREADELGELPLWGEAFERLAATMDATRRSGSIRRGLQRMLRHGTTHLAGPLGADDPALRTAVARSGLVRVP
;
A
#
# COMPACT_ATOMS: atom_id res chain seq x y z
N MET A 1 -12.31 32.69 -11.50
CA MET A 1 -13.00 33.26 -10.31
C MET A 1 -14.45 32.78 -10.14
N ARG A 2 -15.17 32.40 -11.21
CA ARG A 2 -16.57 31.95 -11.15
C ARG A 2 -16.84 30.72 -10.25
N LEU A 3 -15.94 29.73 -10.21
CA LEU A 3 -16.11 28.51 -9.39
C LEU A 3 -16.07 28.78 -7.88
N ILE A 4 -15.17 29.65 -7.42
CA ILE A 4 -15.04 30.00 -5.99
C ILE A 4 -16.25 30.81 -5.53
N ALA A 5 -16.75 31.71 -6.38
CA ALA A 5 -17.95 32.48 -6.09
C ALA A 5 -19.20 31.59 -5.91
N ALA A 6 -19.33 30.52 -6.70
CA ALA A 6 -20.42 29.55 -6.58
C ALA A 6 -20.23 28.55 -5.43
N HIS A 7 -18.99 28.24 -5.06
CA HIS A 7 -18.65 27.29 -3.99
C HIS A 7 -17.60 27.88 -3.02
N PRO A 8 -18.01 28.78 -2.10
CA PRO A 8 -17.07 29.50 -1.24
C PRO A 8 -16.23 28.59 -0.32
N ALA A 9 -16.75 27.41 0.04
CA ALA A 9 -16.04 26.43 0.86
C ALA A 9 -15.08 25.53 0.07
N ALA A 10 -15.08 25.60 -1.26
CA ALA A 10 -14.25 24.73 -2.10
C ALA A 10 -12.78 25.13 -2.01
N ARG A 11 -11.91 24.14 -1.83
CA ARG A 11 -10.45 24.32 -1.92
C ARG A 11 -10.01 24.11 -3.35
N VAL A 12 -9.55 25.18 -4.00
CA VAL A 12 -9.01 25.11 -5.36
C VAL A 12 -7.55 24.67 -5.33
N ARG A 13 -7.22 23.60 -6.06
CA ARG A 13 -5.84 23.19 -6.33
C ARG A 13 -5.56 23.28 -7.82
N ARG A 14 -4.42 23.86 -8.16
CA ARG A 14 -3.89 23.84 -9.54
C ARG A 14 -2.95 22.65 -9.65
N TRP A 15 -3.15 21.82 -10.67
CA TRP A 15 -2.34 20.64 -10.92
C TRP A 15 -1.75 20.71 -12.33
N PRO A 16 -0.43 20.81 -12.49
CA PRO A 16 0.19 20.78 -13.81
C PRO A 16 0.30 19.32 -14.27
N GLY A 17 -0.78 18.78 -14.85
CA GLY A 17 -0.78 17.41 -15.38
C GLY A 17 -2.17 16.82 -15.58
N LEU A 18 -2.20 15.59 -16.06
CA LEU A 18 -3.43 14.80 -16.22
C LEU A 18 -3.88 14.25 -14.85
N LEU A 19 -5.16 14.45 -14.53
CA LEU A 19 -5.82 13.75 -13.43
C LEU A 19 -6.50 12.52 -14.00
N THR A 20 -6.02 11.34 -13.60
CA THR A 20 -6.66 10.06 -13.93
C THR A 20 -7.39 9.51 -12.71
N PRO A 21 -8.33 8.56 -12.90
CA PRO A 21 -8.75 7.70 -11.81
C PRO A 21 -7.54 7.03 -11.15
N GLY A 22 -7.64 6.77 -9.84
CA GLY A 22 -6.61 6.00 -9.14
C GLY A 22 -6.67 4.51 -9.53
N LEU A 23 -5.54 3.83 -9.38
CA LEU A 23 -5.39 2.44 -9.79
C LEU A 23 -6.11 1.49 -8.82
N ARG A 24 -6.61 0.37 -9.35
CA ARG A 24 -7.07 -0.79 -8.59
C ARG A 24 -5.95 -1.83 -8.57
N GLN A 25 -5.63 -2.35 -7.39
CA GLN A 25 -4.72 -3.47 -7.22
C GLN A 25 -5.50 -4.77 -7.02
N ASP A 26 -5.53 -5.60 -8.05
CA ASP A 26 -6.29 -6.85 -8.08
C ASP A 26 -5.64 -7.98 -7.26
N ARG A 27 -4.34 -7.88 -6.99
CA ARG A 27 -3.56 -8.90 -6.26
C ARG A 27 -3.00 -8.38 -4.93
N ALA A 28 -3.76 -7.52 -4.26
CA ALA A 28 -3.31 -6.84 -3.05
C ALA A 28 -2.93 -7.81 -1.92
N ALA A 29 -3.69 -8.89 -1.72
CA ALA A 29 -3.39 -9.89 -0.69
C ALA A 29 -2.01 -10.53 -0.92
N ASP A 30 -1.72 -10.98 -2.13
CA ASP A 30 -0.43 -11.59 -2.46
C ASP A 30 0.74 -10.59 -2.32
N LEU A 31 0.54 -9.35 -2.79
CA LEU A 31 1.54 -8.27 -2.67
C LEU A 31 1.85 -7.88 -1.23
N LEU A 32 0.95 -8.14 -0.29
CA LEU A 32 1.11 -7.76 1.12
C LEU A 32 1.47 -8.94 2.02
N THR A 33 1.23 -10.19 1.58
CA THR A 33 1.42 -11.39 2.41
C THR A 33 2.43 -12.39 1.85
N ARG A 34 2.74 -12.34 0.55
CA ARG A 34 3.73 -13.21 -0.12
C ARG A 34 4.93 -12.43 -0.64
N CYS A 35 5.07 -11.21 -0.13
CA CYS A 35 6.11 -10.29 -0.51
C CYS A 35 6.60 -9.54 0.73
N TYR A 36 7.92 -9.42 0.84
CA TYR A 36 8.53 -8.58 1.84
C TYR A 36 8.90 -7.23 1.24
N HIS A 37 8.45 -6.14 1.86
CA HIS A 37 8.86 -4.77 1.51
C HIS A 37 9.92 -4.32 2.52
N PRO A 38 11.21 -4.24 2.15
CA PRO A 38 12.30 -3.95 3.09
C PRO A 38 12.14 -2.62 3.83
N ASP A 39 12.55 -2.58 5.10
CA ASP A 39 12.79 -1.32 5.79
C ASP A 39 14.01 -0.63 5.17
N PRO A 40 14.02 0.70 5.02
CA PRO A 40 15.21 1.41 4.54
C PRO A 40 16.49 1.10 5.33
N ARG A 41 16.37 0.70 6.60
CA ARG A 41 17.51 0.29 7.43
C ARG A 41 18.09 -1.07 7.06
N GLU A 42 17.35 -1.88 6.31
CA GLU A 42 17.76 -3.22 5.85
C GLU A 42 18.29 -3.16 4.41
N ALA A 43 18.39 -1.98 3.79
CA ALA A 43 18.73 -1.83 2.38
C ALA A 43 20.10 -2.42 2.01
N ASP A 44 21.09 -2.31 2.89
CA ASP A 44 22.43 -2.86 2.66
C ASP A 44 22.44 -4.41 2.66
N GLU A 45 21.48 -5.04 3.35
CA GLU A 45 21.37 -6.50 3.46
C GLU A 45 20.40 -7.10 2.43
N LEU A 46 19.23 -6.47 2.26
CA LEU A 46 18.10 -7.01 1.50
C LEU A 46 17.83 -6.26 0.18
N GLY A 47 18.48 -5.11 -0.02
CA GLY A 47 18.15 -4.19 -1.11
C GLY A 47 16.85 -3.41 -0.86
N GLU A 48 16.48 -2.57 -1.83
CA GLU A 48 15.30 -1.69 -1.76
C GLU A 48 14.06 -2.25 -2.48
N LEU A 49 14.26 -3.32 -3.24
CA LEU A 49 13.19 -3.94 -4.02
C LEU A 49 12.42 -4.94 -3.16
N PRO A 50 11.10 -5.09 -3.38
CA PRO A 50 10.34 -6.09 -2.66
C PRO A 50 10.86 -7.50 -2.96
N LEU A 51 10.97 -8.33 -1.92
CA LEU A 51 11.41 -9.72 -2.02
C LEU A 51 10.21 -10.64 -2.25
N TRP A 52 10.41 -11.65 -3.08
CA TRP A 52 9.38 -12.61 -3.51
C TRP A 52 9.95 -14.02 -3.59
N GLY A 53 9.05 -15.01 -3.72
CA GLY A 53 9.43 -16.41 -3.94
C GLY A 53 10.38 -16.89 -2.84
N GLU A 54 11.43 -17.60 -3.23
CA GLU A 54 12.37 -18.22 -2.29
C GLU A 54 13.02 -17.22 -1.32
N ALA A 55 13.32 -16.00 -1.77
CA ALA A 55 13.88 -14.96 -0.90
C ALA A 55 12.89 -14.51 0.18
N PHE A 56 11.61 -14.40 -0.19
CA PHE A 56 10.55 -14.16 0.78
C PHE A 56 10.37 -15.35 1.73
N GLU A 57 10.33 -16.59 1.23
CA GLU A 57 10.12 -17.78 2.07
C GLU A 57 11.23 -17.96 3.11
N ARG A 58 12.50 -17.79 2.71
CA ARG A 58 13.64 -17.85 3.64
C ARG A 58 13.53 -16.81 4.75
N LEU A 59 13.17 -15.59 4.39
CA LEU A 59 13.00 -14.50 5.35
C LEU A 59 11.77 -14.72 6.26
N ALA A 60 10.67 -15.17 5.68
CA ALA A 60 9.40 -15.39 6.38
C ALA A 60 9.52 -16.47 7.46
N ALA A 61 10.37 -17.48 7.25
CA ALA A 61 10.64 -18.53 8.22
C ALA A 61 11.19 -18.01 9.57
N THR A 62 11.84 -16.85 9.58
CA THR A 62 12.41 -16.23 10.78
C THR A 62 11.79 -14.86 11.10
N MET A 63 10.73 -14.46 10.39
CA MET A 63 10.16 -13.12 10.50
C MET A 63 9.18 -13.02 11.66
N ASP A 64 9.41 -12.09 12.58
CA ASP A 64 8.46 -11.79 13.64
C ASP A 64 7.24 -10.96 13.15
N ALA A 65 6.23 -10.86 14.02
CA ALA A 65 4.99 -10.13 13.72
C ALA A 65 5.20 -8.63 13.50
N THR A 66 6.20 -8.02 14.15
CA THR A 66 6.50 -6.59 14.02
C THR A 66 7.09 -6.29 12.66
N ARG A 67 8.07 -7.09 12.23
CA ARG A 67 8.73 -7.01 10.92
C ARG A 67 7.73 -7.29 9.80
N ARG A 68 6.84 -8.27 9.97
CA ARG A 68 5.71 -8.53 9.06
C ARG A 68 4.78 -7.32 8.94
N SER A 69 4.36 -6.74 10.05
CA SER A 69 3.49 -5.56 10.08
C SER A 69 4.15 -4.32 9.46
N GLY A 70 5.47 -4.18 9.62
CA GLY A 70 6.29 -3.17 8.94
C GLY A 70 6.24 -3.34 7.42
N SER A 71 6.49 -4.56 6.94
CA SER A 71 6.42 -4.91 5.51
C SER A 71 5.07 -4.55 4.89
N ILE A 72 3.96 -4.97 5.51
CA ILE A 72 2.61 -4.71 5.00
C ILE A 72 2.37 -3.20 4.83
N ARG A 73 2.72 -2.39 5.84
CA ARG A 73 2.55 -0.93 5.77
C ARG A 73 3.39 -0.32 4.65
N ARG A 74 4.64 -0.74 4.49
CA ARG A 74 5.50 -0.26 3.40
C ARG A 74 4.97 -0.67 2.03
N GLY A 75 4.41 -1.87 1.90
CA GLY A 75 3.71 -2.31 0.70
C GLY A 75 2.52 -1.41 0.34
N LEU A 76 1.67 -1.09 1.31
CA LEU A 76 0.55 -0.15 1.13
C LEU A 76 1.02 1.25 0.74
N GLN A 77 2.08 1.76 1.38
CA GLN A 77 2.67 3.06 1.03
C GLN A 77 3.28 3.08 -0.38
N ARG A 78 3.94 1.98 -0.78
CA ARG A 78 4.45 1.82 -2.15
C ARG A 78 3.31 1.83 -3.16
N MET A 79 2.20 1.13 -2.90
CA MET A 79 1.01 1.16 -3.75
C MET A 79 0.45 2.58 -3.89
N LEU A 80 0.27 3.31 -2.78
CA LEU A 80 -0.16 4.71 -2.78
C LEU A 80 0.77 5.61 -3.60
N ARG A 81 2.09 5.45 -3.44
CA ARG A 81 3.11 6.18 -4.22
C ARG A 81 2.95 5.96 -5.73
N HIS A 82 2.50 4.79 -6.15
CA HIS A 82 2.24 4.46 -7.56
C HIS A 82 0.81 4.79 -8.02
N GLY A 83 0.01 5.44 -7.18
CA GLY A 83 -1.34 5.90 -7.55
C GLY A 83 -2.45 4.88 -7.31
N THR A 84 -2.17 3.77 -6.62
CA THR A 84 -3.23 2.86 -6.16
C THR A 84 -4.13 3.56 -5.17
N THR A 85 -5.44 3.45 -5.38
CA THR A 85 -6.47 3.94 -4.46
C THR A 85 -7.46 2.84 -4.05
N HIS A 86 -7.53 1.74 -4.80
CA HIS A 86 -8.43 0.62 -4.54
C HIS A 86 -7.67 -0.70 -4.40
N LEU A 87 -8.07 -1.54 -3.45
CA LEU A 87 -7.54 -2.90 -3.24
C LEU A 87 -8.66 -3.91 -3.40
N ALA A 88 -8.51 -4.87 -4.30
CA ALA A 88 -9.51 -5.91 -4.52
C ALA A 88 -9.29 -7.13 -3.61
N GLY A 89 -10.39 -7.84 -3.33
CA GLY A 89 -10.38 -9.17 -2.74
C GLY A 89 -10.46 -9.23 -1.21
N PRO A 90 -10.42 -10.46 -0.65
CA PRO A 90 -10.55 -10.70 0.77
C PRO A 90 -9.29 -10.28 1.53
N LEU A 91 -9.28 -9.06 2.04
CA LEU A 91 -8.15 -8.50 2.78
C LEU A 91 -8.37 -8.62 4.29
N GLY A 92 -7.52 -9.42 4.94
CA GLY A 92 -7.42 -9.47 6.40
C GLY A 92 -8.51 -10.28 7.11
N ALA A 93 -9.14 -11.25 6.45
CA ALA A 93 -10.04 -12.21 7.10
C ALA A 93 -9.29 -12.96 8.22
N ASP A 94 -8.15 -13.57 7.88
CA ASP A 94 -7.38 -14.42 8.80
C ASP A 94 -6.06 -13.80 9.28
N ASP A 95 -5.73 -12.56 8.86
CA ASP A 95 -4.50 -11.86 9.24
C ASP A 95 -4.83 -10.51 9.93
N PRO A 96 -4.75 -10.44 11.28
CA PRO A 96 -5.01 -9.22 12.04
C PRO A 96 -4.07 -8.04 11.71
N ALA A 97 -2.81 -8.33 11.36
CA ALA A 97 -1.85 -7.30 10.98
C ALA A 97 -2.22 -6.69 9.62
N LEU A 98 -2.58 -7.54 8.66
CA LEU A 98 -3.07 -7.10 7.36
C LEU A 98 -4.37 -6.28 7.51
N ARG A 99 -5.34 -6.79 8.28
CA ARG A 99 -6.61 -6.10 8.52
C ARG A 99 -6.40 -4.71 9.09
N THR A 100 -5.57 -4.59 10.13
CA THR A 100 -5.26 -3.31 10.79
C THR A 100 -4.55 -2.36 9.84
N ALA A 101 -3.56 -2.84 9.08
CA ALA A 101 -2.79 -2.01 8.16
C ALA A 101 -3.66 -1.48 7.01
N VAL A 102 -4.48 -2.35 6.40
CA VAL A 102 -5.42 -1.95 5.33
C VAL A 102 -6.43 -0.93 5.85
N ALA A 103 -7.05 -1.18 7.01
CA ALA A 103 -8.04 -0.27 7.59
C ALA A 103 -7.48 1.14 7.87
N ARG A 104 -6.18 1.25 8.12
CA ARG A 104 -5.49 2.53 8.42
C ARG A 104 -4.78 3.15 7.22
N SER A 105 -4.83 2.51 6.05
CA SER A 105 -4.08 2.94 4.87
C SER A 105 -4.71 4.12 4.12
N GLY A 106 -6.03 4.33 4.28
CA GLY A 106 -6.79 5.25 3.44
C GLY A 106 -7.13 4.72 2.04
N LEU A 107 -6.76 3.47 1.72
CA LEU A 107 -7.14 2.80 0.49
C LEU A 107 -8.54 2.19 0.61
N VAL A 108 -9.30 2.25 -0.48
CA VAL A 108 -10.65 1.68 -0.55
C VAL A 108 -10.56 0.18 -0.81
N ARG A 109 -11.27 -0.62 -0.02
CA ARG A 109 -11.45 -2.05 -0.32
C ARG A 109 -12.62 -2.21 -1.27
N VAL A 110 -12.43 -2.99 -2.32
CA VAL A 110 -13.49 -3.35 -3.28
C VAL A 110 -13.61 -4.88 -3.36
N PRO A 111 -14.78 -5.40 -3.75
CA PRO A 111 -14.93 -6.81 -4.09
C PRO A 111 -13.85 -7.29 -5.08
#